data_AF-A0A317INW8-F1
#
_entry.id   AF-A0A317INW8-F1
#
_cell.length_a   1.000
_cell.length_b   1.000
_cell.length_c   1.000
_cell.angle_alpha   90.00
_cell.angle_beta   90.00
_cell.angle_gamma   90.00
#
_symmetry.space_group_name_H-M   'P 1'
#
loop_
_entity.id
_entity.type
_entity.pdbx_description
1 polymer ?
#
loop_
_entity_poly.entity_id
_entity_poly.type
_entity_poly.pdbx_seq_one_letter_code
_entity_poly.pdbx_strand_id
1 'polypeptide(L)'
;MKELHLSETEIQAYVLNSSAIGEESRFHIQHCGICKEEIARYKAVFSTIENQALPKFEFNLEKMVMSQIMAAEKSPAKKGVLVYLITFLAILGIGFTIYYAREYFMDLFWGTPQISIMIITVAASGLIIFQAVDYFRKFRRKLNQLSFN
;
A
#
# COMPACT_ATOMS: atom_id res chain seq x y z
N MET A 1 13.73 -20.51 -15.47
CA MET A 1 14.19 -21.33 -16.62
C MET A 1 13.49 -22.66 -16.54
N LYS A 2 12.71 -23.02 -17.56
CA LYS A 2 11.89 -24.24 -17.61
C LYS A 2 12.40 -25.10 -18.75
N GLU A 3 13.52 -25.79 -18.57
CA GLU A 3 14.12 -26.55 -19.69
C GLU A 3 14.47 -28.01 -19.40
N LEU A 4 14.17 -28.55 -18.21
CA LEU A 4 14.17 -30.02 -18.03
C LEU A 4 13.33 -30.54 -16.85
N HIS A 5 13.15 -29.72 -15.81
CA HIS A 5 12.47 -30.10 -14.56
C HIS A 5 11.45 -29.04 -14.13
N LEU A 6 10.55 -29.42 -13.20
CA LEU A 6 9.65 -28.47 -12.55
C LEU A 6 10.48 -27.41 -11.80
N SER A 7 9.93 -26.20 -11.74
CA SER A 7 10.47 -25.18 -10.86
C SER A 7 10.25 -25.54 -9.39
N GLU A 8 11.11 -25.04 -8.52
CA GLU A 8 11.01 -25.23 -7.07
C GLU A 8 9.65 -24.78 -6.52
N THR A 9 9.11 -23.69 -7.06
CA THR A 9 7.78 -23.16 -6.70
C THR A 9 6.66 -24.13 -7.07
N GLU A 10 6.73 -24.78 -8.22
CA GLU A 10 5.77 -25.81 -8.65
C GLU A 10 5.88 -27.08 -7.78
N ILE A 11 7.09 -27.47 -7.38
CA ILE A 11 7.35 -28.61 -6.49
C ILE A 11 6.76 -28.34 -5.10
N GLN A 12 7.04 -27.16 -4.52
CA GLN A 12 6.49 -26.76 -3.22
C GLN A 12 4.95 -26.65 -3.26
N ALA A 13 4.41 -26.05 -4.32
CA ALA A 13 2.96 -25.96 -4.52
C ALA A 13 2.30 -27.35 -4.60
N TYR A 14 2.93 -28.32 -5.27
CA TYR A 14 2.44 -29.69 -5.33
C TYR A 14 2.45 -30.40 -3.97
N VAL A 15 3.47 -30.16 -3.14
CA VAL A 15 3.58 -30.77 -1.81
C VAL A 15 2.55 -30.19 -0.84
N LEU A 16 2.32 -28.87 -0.89
CA LEU A 16 1.33 -28.18 -0.06
C LEU A 16 -0.11 -28.47 -0.49
N ASN A 17 -0.35 -28.45 -1.80
CA ASN A 17 -1.66 -28.73 -2.38
C ASN A 17 -1.50 -29.33 -3.78
N SER A 18 -1.63 -30.65 -3.87
CA SER A 18 -1.49 -31.40 -5.12
C SER A 18 -2.48 -30.97 -6.21
N SER A 19 -3.60 -30.32 -5.83
CA SER A 19 -4.58 -29.79 -6.78
C SER A 19 -4.18 -28.45 -7.43
N ALA A 20 -3.22 -27.73 -6.84
CA ALA A 20 -2.83 -26.38 -7.25
C ALA A 20 -1.95 -26.33 -8.52
N ILE A 21 -1.39 -27.46 -8.95
CA ILE A 21 -0.60 -27.55 -10.18
C ILE A 21 -1.41 -28.16 -11.34
N GLY A 22 -1.07 -27.73 -12.55
CA GLY A 22 -1.66 -28.22 -13.79
C GLY A 22 -1.38 -29.71 -14.07
N GLU A 23 -2.20 -30.29 -14.95
CA GLU A 23 -2.17 -31.72 -15.30
C GLU A 23 -0.83 -32.14 -15.94
N GLU A 24 -0.24 -31.28 -16.77
CA GLU A 24 1.07 -31.48 -17.40
C GLU A 24 2.19 -31.67 -16.36
N SER A 25 2.22 -30.80 -15.33
CA SER A 25 3.20 -30.88 -14.25
C SER A 25 3.01 -32.14 -13.40
N ARG A 26 1.78 -32.61 -13.20
CA ARG A 26 1.51 -33.90 -12.52
C ARG A 26 2.00 -35.10 -13.33
N PHE A 27 1.76 -35.07 -14.64
CA PHE A 27 2.25 -36.10 -15.54
C PHE A 27 3.79 -36.16 -15.53
N HIS A 28 4.45 -35.00 -15.54
CA HIS A 28 5.91 -34.92 -15.43
C HIS A 28 6.44 -35.55 -14.13
N ILE A 29 5.81 -35.25 -12.99
CA ILE A 29 6.19 -35.82 -11.69
C ILE A 29 6.10 -37.36 -11.70
N GLN A 30 5.14 -37.95 -12.41
CA GLN A 30 5.02 -39.40 -12.50
C GLN A 30 6.19 -40.06 -13.27
N HIS A 31 6.84 -39.32 -14.17
CA HIS A 31 7.85 -39.86 -15.09
C HIS A 31 9.27 -39.33 -14.83
N CYS A 32 9.43 -38.29 -14.02
CA CYS A 32 10.74 -37.73 -13.67
C CYS A 32 11.21 -38.21 -12.29
N GLY A 33 12.27 -39.03 -12.25
CA GLY A 33 12.86 -39.52 -11.00
C GLY A 33 13.42 -38.41 -10.11
N ILE A 34 14.03 -37.38 -10.72
CA ILE A 34 14.64 -36.24 -10.01
C ILE A 34 13.55 -35.45 -9.27
N CYS A 35 12.46 -35.08 -9.96
CA CYS A 35 11.35 -34.36 -9.34
C CYS A 35 10.67 -35.17 -8.24
N LYS A 36 10.57 -36.50 -8.37
CA LYS A 36 10.02 -37.37 -7.30
C LYS A 36 10.88 -37.34 -6.04
N GLU A 37 12.20 -37.41 -6.20
CA GLU A 37 13.12 -37.37 -5.06
C GLU A 37 13.04 -36.03 -4.33
N GLU A 38 12.96 -34.94 -5.08
CA GLU A 38 12.84 -33.59 -4.53
C GLU A 38 11.51 -33.39 -3.78
N ILE A 39 10.40 -33.89 -4.34
CA ILE A 39 9.10 -33.95 -3.66
C ILE A 39 9.18 -34.77 -2.36
N ALA A 40 9.88 -35.90 -2.37
CA ALA A 40 10.03 -36.74 -1.18
C ALA A 40 10.79 -36.02 -0.05
N ARG A 41 11.83 -35.25 -0.40
CA ARG A 41 12.56 -34.40 0.56
C ARG A 41 11.65 -33.34 1.17
N TYR A 42 10.90 -32.62 0.34
CA TYR A 42 9.94 -31.62 0.84
C TYR A 42 8.86 -32.24 1.73
N LYS A 43 8.30 -33.39 1.36
CA LYS A 43 7.33 -34.11 2.19
C LYS A 43 7.89 -34.52 3.55
N ALA A 44 9.16 -34.93 3.62
CA ALA A 44 9.82 -35.26 4.88
C ALA A 44 10.01 -34.03 5.79
N VAL A 45 10.29 -32.86 5.22
CA VAL A 45 10.37 -31.61 5.98
C VAL A 45 9.00 -31.20 6.50
N PHE A 46 7.97 -31.19 5.65
CA PHE A 46 6.61 -30.82 6.07
C PHE A 46 6.02 -31.80 7.08
N SER A 47 6.24 -33.11 6.95
CA SER A 47 5.79 -34.07 7.95
C SER A 47 6.49 -33.84 9.30
N THR A 48 7.74 -33.39 9.30
CA THR A 48 8.42 -33.02 10.54
C THR A 48 7.76 -31.81 11.19
N ILE A 49 7.32 -30.81 10.40
CA ILE A 49 6.63 -29.61 10.88
C ILE A 49 5.22 -29.96 11.40
N GLU A 50 4.46 -30.77 10.68
CA GLU A 50 3.11 -31.20 11.08
C GLU A 50 3.13 -32.06 12.35
N ASN A 51 4.18 -32.86 12.54
CA ASN A 51 4.35 -33.69 13.73
C ASN A 51 4.93 -32.92 14.93
N GLN A 52 5.25 -31.63 14.79
CA GLN A 52 5.56 -30.82 15.96
C GLN A 52 4.30 -30.66 16.82
N ALA A 53 4.49 -30.69 18.13
CA ALA A 53 3.39 -30.46 19.06
C ALA A 53 2.73 -29.12 18.71
N LEU A 54 1.43 -29.17 18.41
CA LEU A 54 0.62 -27.98 18.20
C LEU A 54 0.92 -26.98 19.31
N PRO A 55 1.31 -25.73 18.98
CA PRO A 55 1.61 -24.73 19.99
C PRO A 55 0.36 -24.54 20.85
N LYS A 56 0.44 -25.00 22.11
CA LYS A 56 -0.57 -24.70 23.11
C LYS A 56 -0.35 -23.27 23.52
N PHE A 57 -1.04 -22.36 22.86
CA PHE A 57 -1.12 -20.99 23.34
C PHE A 57 -1.82 -21.01 24.70
N GLU A 58 -1.16 -20.47 25.73
CA GLU A 58 -1.75 -20.32 27.07
C GLU A 58 -2.93 -19.32 27.10
N PHE A 59 -3.20 -18.69 25.97
CA PHE A 59 -4.27 -17.72 25.77
C PHE A 59 -5.14 -18.12 24.58
N ASN A 60 -6.41 -17.71 24.64
CA ASN A 60 -7.35 -17.93 23.55
C ASN A 60 -7.01 -17.01 22.36
N LEU A 61 -6.21 -17.54 21.43
CA LEU A 61 -5.75 -16.85 20.22
C LEU A 61 -6.93 -16.36 19.37
N GLU A 62 -7.99 -17.17 19.24
CA GLU A 62 -9.18 -16.82 18.48
C GLU A 62 -9.84 -15.55 19.03
N LYS A 63 -10.04 -15.47 20.34
CA LYS A 63 -10.61 -14.28 21.00
C LYS A 63 -9.73 -13.05 20.82
N MET A 64 -8.41 -13.21 20.90
CA MET A 64 -7.46 -12.10 20.73
C MET A 64 -7.47 -11.58 19.28
N VAL A 65 -7.38 -12.47 18.30
CA VAL A 65 -7.40 -12.11 16.87
C VAL A 65 -8.74 -11.51 16.48
N MET A 66 -9.85 -12.10 16.91
CA MET A 66 -11.19 -11.60 16.55
C MET A 66 -11.46 -10.21 17.15
N SER A 67 -10.90 -9.92 18.32
CA SER A 67 -10.98 -8.58 18.91
C SER A 67 -10.25 -7.52 18.07
N GLN A 68 -9.15 -7.89 17.41
CA GLN A 68 -8.38 -6.97 16.55
C GLN A 68 -9.03 -6.79 15.18
N ILE A 69 -9.63 -7.83 14.61
CA ILE A 69 -10.35 -7.75 13.33
C ILE A 69 -11.58 -6.84 13.48
N MET A 70 -12.38 -7.04 14.52
CA MET A 70 -13.57 -6.21 14.77
C MET A 70 -13.24 -4.76 15.18
N ALA A 71 -12.07 -4.53 15.76
CA ALA A 71 -11.60 -3.18 16.08
C ALA A 71 -11.15 -2.40 14.82
N ALA A 72 -10.60 -3.09 13.82
CA ALA A 72 -10.17 -2.48 12.56
C ALA A 72 -11.36 -1.93 11.73
N GLU A 73 -12.53 -2.57 11.79
CA GLU A 73 -13.74 -2.06 11.12
C GLU A 73 -14.37 -0.84 11.82
N LYS A 74 -14.07 -0.61 13.10
CA LYS A 74 -14.71 0.43 13.93
C LYS A 74 -13.89 1.72 14.06
N SER A 75 -13.26 2.15 12.98
CA SER A 75 -12.79 3.53 12.83
C SER A 75 -13.84 4.31 12.02
N PRO A 76 -14.90 4.87 12.65
CA PRO A 76 -15.97 5.49 11.90
C PRO A 76 -15.48 6.76 11.22
N ALA A 77 -15.90 6.91 9.98
CA ALA A 77 -15.74 8.02 9.03
C ALA A 77 -16.07 9.44 9.56
N LYS A 78 -16.30 9.64 10.87
CA LYS A 78 -16.62 10.91 11.51
C LYS A 78 -15.52 11.96 11.36
N LYS A 79 -14.24 11.55 11.30
CA LYS A 79 -13.13 12.47 11.00
C LYS A 79 -13.20 13.00 9.57
N GLY A 80 -13.63 12.17 8.61
CA GLY A 80 -13.78 12.58 7.21
C GLY A 80 -14.87 13.63 7.03
N VAL A 81 -16.05 13.42 7.62
CA VAL A 81 -17.20 14.33 7.46
C VAL A 81 -16.91 15.74 7.94
N LEU A 82 -16.25 15.89 9.10
CA LEU A 82 -15.92 17.21 9.64
C LEU A 82 -14.86 17.92 8.78
N VAL A 83 -13.88 17.18 8.26
CA VAL A 83 -12.90 17.74 7.32
C VAL A 83 -13.61 18.20 6.04
N TYR A 84 -14.46 17.37 5.43
CA TYR A 84 -15.22 17.73 4.23
C TYR A 84 -16.12 18.95 4.43
N LEU A 85 -16.78 19.06 5.60
CA LEU A 85 -17.63 20.20 5.91
C LEU A 85 -16.82 21.49 6.05
N ILE A 86 -15.65 21.44 6.68
CA ILE A 86 -14.75 22.59 6.78
C ILE A 86 -14.22 22.97 5.39
N THR A 87 -13.79 22.01 4.56
CA THR A 87 -13.33 22.33 3.19
C THR A 87 -14.44 22.94 2.35
N PHE A 88 -15.66 22.40 2.45
CA PHE A 88 -16.82 22.93 1.72
C PHE A 88 -17.15 24.37 2.12
N LEU A 89 -17.16 24.66 3.44
CA LEU A 89 -17.37 26.02 3.95
C LEU A 89 -16.25 26.98 3.53
N ALA A 90 -14.99 26.52 3.54
CA ALA A 90 -13.87 27.33 3.09
C ALA A 90 -13.98 27.68 1.60
N ILE A 91 -14.34 26.71 0.75
CA ILE A 91 -14.53 26.94 -0.69
C ILE A 91 -15.68 27.92 -0.94
N LEU A 92 -16.81 27.75 -0.24
CA LEU A 92 -17.94 28.68 -0.34
C LEU A 92 -17.56 30.09 0.12
N GLY A 93 -16.84 30.21 1.23
CA GLY A 93 -16.38 31.50 1.76
C GLY A 93 -15.47 32.21 0.77
N ILE A 94 -14.45 31.52 0.26
CA ILE A 94 -13.53 32.06 -0.75
C ILE A 94 -14.28 32.45 -2.02
N GLY A 95 -15.15 31.57 -2.52
CA GLY A 95 -15.95 31.83 -3.72
C GLY A 95 -16.87 33.04 -3.56
N PHE A 96 -17.51 33.18 -2.40
CA PHE A 96 -18.36 34.33 -2.08
C PHE A 96 -17.55 35.63 -2.01
N THR A 97 -16.39 35.62 -1.35
CA THR A 97 -15.49 36.78 -1.30
C THR A 97 -15.01 37.18 -2.69
N ILE A 98 -14.61 36.23 -3.54
CA ILE A 98 -14.19 36.51 -4.92
C ILE A 98 -15.35 37.07 -5.75
N TYR A 99 -16.56 36.53 -5.60
CA TYR A 99 -17.73 37.02 -6.34
C TYR A 99 -18.09 38.46 -5.97
N TYR A 100 -18.13 38.78 -4.67
CA TYR A 100 -18.49 40.11 -4.20
C TYR A 100 -17.38 41.14 -4.43
N ALA A 101 -16.12 40.74 -4.23
CA ALA A 101 -14.96 41.59 -4.43
C ALA A 101 -14.40 41.53 -5.86
N ARG A 102 -15.16 41.04 -6.85
CA ARG A 102 -14.64 40.81 -8.21
C ARG A 102 -14.03 42.07 -8.84
N GLU A 103 -14.64 43.23 -8.60
CA GLU A 103 -14.22 44.52 -9.16
C GLU A 103 -12.94 45.00 -8.47
N TYR A 104 -12.89 44.86 -7.14
CA TYR A 104 -11.67 45.11 -6.36
C TYR A 104 -10.52 44.17 -6.73
N PHE A 105 -10.79 42.91 -7.06
CA PHE A 105 -9.77 41.97 -7.52
C PHE A 105 -9.22 42.39 -8.89
N MET A 106 -10.08 42.78 -9.83
CA MET A 106 -9.64 43.28 -11.13
C MET A 106 -8.81 44.56 -10.97
N ASP A 107 -9.24 45.48 -10.11
CA ASP A 107 -8.49 46.69 -9.79
C ASP A 107 -7.21 46.39 -9.00
N LEU A 108 -7.13 45.30 -8.25
CA LEU A 108 -5.88 44.85 -7.62
C LEU A 108 -4.89 44.32 -8.67
N PHE A 109 -5.34 43.70 -9.76
CA PHE A 109 -4.43 43.27 -10.83
C PHE A 109 -4.03 44.41 -11.77
N TRP A 110 -4.91 45.39 -11.99
CA TRP A 110 -4.66 46.52 -12.89
C TRP A 110 -4.08 47.76 -12.21
N GLY A 111 -4.45 48.02 -10.95
CA GLY A 111 -4.08 49.21 -10.18
C GLY A 111 -2.91 49.00 -9.21
N THR A 112 -2.48 47.76 -8.96
CA THR A 112 -1.31 47.50 -8.09
C THR A 112 -0.02 47.61 -8.90
N PRO A 113 1.04 48.26 -8.36
CA PRO A 113 2.33 48.33 -9.03
C PRO A 113 2.81 46.94 -9.42
N GLN A 114 3.13 46.76 -10.70
CA GLN A 114 3.52 45.49 -11.31
C GLN A 114 4.66 44.78 -10.55
N ILE A 115 5.51 45.56 -9.87
CA ILE A 115 6.60 45.11 -9.01
C ILE A 115 6.09 44.29 -7.81
N SER A 116 4.99 44.70 -7.17
CA SER A 116 4.43 43.99 -6.01
C SER A 116 3.91 42.61 -6.40
N ILE A 117 3.27 42.51 -7.56
CA ILE A 117 2.78 41.23 -8.10
C ILE A 117 3.98 40.30 -8.36
N MET A 118 5.03 40.80 -9.01
CA MET A 118 6.25 40.00 -9.26
C MET A 118 6.88 39.48 -7.96
N ILE A 119 7.00 40.31 -6.92
CA ILE A 119 7.57 39.90 -5.63
C ILE A 119 6.72 38.79 -4.99
N ILE A 120 5.39 38.95 -4.99
CA ILE A 120 4.47 37.94 -4.45
C ILE A 120 4.59 36.63 -5.23
N THR A 121 4.64 36.68 -6.56
CA THR A 121 4.78 35.49 -7.41
C THR A 121 6.10 34.78 -7.17
N VAL A 122 7.21 35.52 -7.03
CA VAL A 122 8.52 34.92 -6.74
C VAL A 122 8.53 34.27 -5.35
N ALA A 123 7.99 34.93 -4.34
CA ALA A 123 7.89 34.35 -2.99
C ALA A 123 7.01 33.09 -2.96
N ALA A 124 5.83 33.13 -3.60
CA ALA A 124 4.90 32.01 -3.66
C ALA A 124 5.52 30.81 -4.40
N SER A 125 6.17 31.05 -5.54
CA SER A 125 6.83 29.98 -6.31
C SER A 125 7.96 29.33 -5.51
N GLY A 126 8.76 30.11 -4.77
CA GLY A 126 9.79 29.59 -3.86
C GLY A 126 9.22 28.66 -2.79
N LEU A 127 8.11 29.05 -2.15
CA LEU A 127 7.43 28.20 -1.14
C LEU A 127 6.91 26.90 -1.75
N ILE A 128 6.29 26.97 -2.93
CA ILE A 128 5.76 25.79 -3.64
C ILE A 128 6.89 24.82 -3.98
N ILE A 129 7.99 25.32 -4.54
CA ILE A 129 9.16 24.50 -4.89
C ILE A 129 9.74 23.86 -3.63
N PHE A 130 9.90 24.62 -2.54
CA PHE A 130 10.42 24.10 -1.28
C PHE A 130 9.54 22.97 -0.71
N GLN A 131 8.22 23.17 -0.69
CA GLN A 131 7.28 22.15 -0.23
C GLN A 131 7.28 20.91 -1.12
N ALA A 132 7.33 21.10 -2.44
CA ALA A 132 7.40 19.99 -3.39
C ALA A 132 8.68 19.15 -3.17
N VAL A 133 9.82 19.80 -2.95
CA VAL A 133 11.09 19.12 -2.63
C VAL A 133 11.00 18.36 -1.32
N ASP A 134 10.44 18.95 -0.26
CA ASP A 134 10.28 18.25 1.03
C ASP A 134 9.35 17.04 0.91
N TYR A 135 8.25 17.18 0.18
CA TYR A 135 7.32 16.09 -0.09
C TYR A 135 7.99 14.95 -0.87
N PHE A 136 8.76 15.30 -1.90
CA PHE A 136 9.49 14.32 -2.71
C PHE A 136 10.56 13.58 -1.89
N ARG A 137 11.27 14.29 -1.00
CA ARG A 137 12.22 13.66 -0.06
C ARG A 137 11.55 12.68 0.88
N LYS A 138 10.40 13.06 1.46
CA LYS A 138 9.61 12.17 2.34
C LYS A 138 9.13 10.93 1.58
N PHE A 139 8.65 11.10 0.36
CA PHE A 139 8.23 9.99 -0.50
C PHE A 139 9.39 9.02 -0.76
N ARG A 140 10.58 9.53 -1.11
CA ARG A 140 11.77 8.70 -1.35
C ARG A 140 12.23 7.94 -0.09
N ARG A 141 12.14 8.58 1.08
CA ARG A 141 12.43 7.91 2.37
C ARG A 141 11.48 6.74 2.64
N LYS A 142 10.19 6.93 2.37
CA LYS A 142 9.18 5.85 2.51
C LYS A 142 9.44 4.70 1.53
N LEU A 143 9.82 4.99 0.29
CA LEU A 143 10.20 3.96 -0.69
C LEU A 143 11.43 3.15 -0.24
N ASN A 144 12.46 3.82 0.27
CA ASN A 144 13.64 3.12 0.77
C ASN A 144 13.30 2.23 1.98
N GLN A 145 12.38 2.64 2.86
CA GLN A 145 11.93 1.79 3.97
C GLN A 145 11.16 0.54 3.51
N LEU A 146 10.53 0.59 2.33
CA LEU A 146 9.81 -0.55 1.74
C LEU A 146 10.73 -1.52 0.98
N SER A 147 11.90 -1.06 0.50
CA SER A 147 12.86 -1.92 -0.22
C SER A 147 13.87 -2.63 0.69
N PHE A 148 13.72 -2.54 2.01
CA PHE A 148 14.59 -3.16 3.02
C PHE A 148 13.87 -4.27 3.82
N ASN A 149 12.87 -4.94 3.21
CA ASN A 149 12.27 -6.17 3.71
C ASN A 149 12.20 -7.20 2.58
#